data_AF-A0A410PV91-F1
#
_entry.id   AF-A0A410PV91-F1
#
_cell.length_a   1.000
_cell.length_b   1.000
_cell.length_c   1.000
_cell.angle_alpha   90.00
_cell.angle_beta   90.00
_cell.angle_gamma   90.00
#
_symmetry.space_group_name_H-M   'P 1'
#
loop_
_entity.id
_entity.type
_entity.pdbx_description
1 polymer ?
#
loop_
_entity_poly.entity_id
_entity_poly.type
_entity_poly.pdbx_seq_one_letter_code
_entity_poly.pdbx_strand_id
1 'polypeptide(L)'
;MKKYYHLLTFGAVIIIIISIFSGFSNPVEEDIVKDMLEQRTSIMQKAFYNQITKEKAEAGLERIETYPIITEDIKQLRQWDNTDIDTVKKMSITHVDPEKNLLEYMTYRVDIIWEMSGLSEDYFMEGSYHVVFKKVNNQYKLSCFNPI
;
A
#
# COMPACT_ATOMS: atom_id res chain seq x y z
N MET A 1 -3.77 -5.35 -56.57
CA MET A 1 -3.93 -5.68 -55.14
C MET A 1 -2.89 -4.97 -54.27
N LYS A 2 -2.82 -3.63 -54.28
CA LYS A 2 -1.82 -2.85 -53.50
C LYS A 2 -2.41 -1.70 -52.67
N LYS A 3 -3.74 -1.50 -52.67
CA LYS A 3 -4.38 -0.33 -52.07
C LYS A 3 -4.92 -0.52 -50.64
N TYR A 4 -4.90 -1.73 -50.08
CA TYR A 4 -5.46 -2.02 -48.75
C TYR A 4 -4.41 -2.33 -47.67
N TYR A 5 -3.12 -2.45 -48.03
CA TYR A 5 -2.06 -2.73 -47.08
C TYR A 5 -1.87 -1.61 -46.04
N HIS A 6 -2.03 -0.35 -46.45
CA HIS A 6 -1.91 0.80 -45.53
C HIS A 6 -3.00 0.85 -44.45
N LEU A 7 -4.21 0.33 -44.75
CA LEU A 7 -5.33 0.31 -43.82
C LEU A 7 -5.12 -0.74 -42.72
N LEU A 8 -4.57 -1.90 -43.09
CA LEU A 8 -4.24 -2.98 -42.15
C LEU A 8 -3.00 -2.65 -41.30
N THR A 9 -1.99 -1.99 -41.86
CA THR A 9 -0.82 -1.56 -41.09
C THR A 9 -1.17 -0.49 -40.05
N PHE A 10 -2.11 0.40 -40.34
CA PHE A 10 -2.53 1.44 -39.40
C PHE A 10 -3.28 0.86 -38.18
N GLY A 11 -4.17 -0.11 -38.41
CA GLY A 11 -4.84 -0.84 -37.32
C GLY A 11 -3.85 -1.61 -36.43
N ALA A 12 -2.85 -2.26 -37.03
CA ALA A 12 -1.82 -2.98 -36.29
C ALA A 12 -0.97 -2.06 -35.40
N VAL A 13 -0.59 -0.88 -35.89
CA VAL A 13 0.17 0.11 -35.12
C VAL A 13 -0.64 0.65 -33.93
N ILE A 14 -1.95 0.88 -34.09
CA ILE A 14 -2.82 1.31 -32.99
C ILE A 14 -2.95 0.23 -31.91
N ILE A 15 -3.10 -1.04 -32.29
CA ILE A 15 -3.15 -2.16 -31.33
C ILE A 15 -1.83 -2.27 -30.56
N ILE A 16 -0.70 -2.10 -31.24
CA ILE A 16 0.64 -2.10 -30.62
C ILE A 16 0.77 -0.92 -29.64
N ILE A 17 0.32 0.29 -30.00
CA ILE A 17 0.37 1.44 -29.10
C ILE A 17 -0.52 1.22 -27.86
N ILE A 18 -1.74 0.72 -28.02
CA ILE A 18 -2.63 0.45 -26.87
C ILE A 18 -2.05 -0.63 -25.94
N SER A 19 -1.36 -1.64 -26.48
CA SER A 19 -0.77 -2.73 -25.68
C SER A 19 0.57 -2.37 -25.02
N ILE A 20 1.27 -1.34 -25.50
CA ILE A 20 2.50 -0.84 -24.85
C ILE A 20 2.17 0.15 -23.72
N PHE A 21 1.07 0.91 -23.82
CA PHE A 21 0.71 1.95 -22.84
C PHE A 21 -0.20 1.49 -21.70
N SER A 22 -0.65 0.23 -21.67
CA SER A 22 -1.42 -0.34 -20.55
C SER A 22 -0.62 -0.59 -19.27
N GLY A 23 0.69 -0.31 -19.27
CA GLY A 23 1.60 -0.50 -18.14
C GLY A 23 1.91 0.77 -17.32
N PHE A 24 1.27 1.90 -17.59
CA PHE A 24 1.40 3.06 -16.70
C PHE A 24 0.45 2.87 -15.51
N SER A 25 1.00 2.73 -14.30
CA SER A 25 0.25 2.95 -13.06
C SER A 25 -0.44 4.32 -13.17
N ASN A 26 -1.74 4.39 -12.87
CA ASN A 26 -2.39 5.69 -12.77
C ASN A 26 -1.83 6.38 -11.51
N PRO A 27 -1.40 7.66 -11.57
CA PRO A 27 -0.94 8.40 -10.39
C PRO A 27 -1.94 8.37 -9.24
N VAL A 28 -3.24 8.31 -9.59
CA VAL A 28 -4.36 8.17 -8.64
C VAL A 28 -4.29 6.87 -7.82
N GLU A 29 -3.78 5.77 -8.38
CA GLU A 29 -3.64 4.50 -7.67
C GLU A 29 -2.48 4.55 -6.68
N GLU A 30 -1.35 5.15 -7.05
CA GLU A 30 -0.19 5.32 -6.16
C GLU A 30 -0.52 6.19 -4.94
N ASP A 31 -1.30 7.26 -5.13
CA ASP A 31 -1.74 8.12 -4.04
C ASP A 31 -2.64 7.37 -3.05
N ILE A 32 -3.52 6.47 -3.53
CA ILE A 32 -4.33 5.61 -2.67
C ILE A 32 -3.44 4.69 -1.84
N VAL A 33 -2.41 4.08 -2.43
CA VAL A 33 -1.46 3.23 -1.70
C VAL A 33 -0.77 4.03 -0.60
N LYS A 34 -0.27 5.23 -0.92
CA LYS A 34 0.40 6.11 0.05
C LYS A 34 -0.52 6.50 1.20
N ASP A 35 -1.69 7.04 0.89
CA ASP A 35 -2.66 7.50 1.88
C ASP A 35 -3.06 6.38 2.85
N MET A 36 -3.27 5.16 2.33
CA MET A 36 -3.67 4.03 3.17
C MET A 36 -2.55 3.53 4.07
N LEU A 37 -1.31 3.43 3.56
CA LEU A 37 -0.16 3.00 4.37
C LEU A 37 0.22 4.06 5.42
N GLU A 38 0.12 5.34 5.10
CA GLU A 38 0.33 6.44 6.05
C GLU A 38 -0.72 6.45 7.15
N GLN A 39 -2.01 6.29 6.78
CA GLN A 39 -3.10 6.20 7.74
C GLN A 39 -2.91 5.02 8.69
N ARG A 40 -2.60 3.83 8.17
CA ARG A 40 -2.31 2.64 8.98
C ARG A 40 -1.18 2.89 9.96
N THR A 41 -0.05 3.38 9.46
CA THR A 41 1.14 3.67 10.28
C THR A 41 0.80 4.67 11.39
N SER A 42 0.07 5.73 11.07
CA SER A 42 -0.34 6.75 12.04
C SER A 42 -1.25 6.17 13.13
N ILE A 43 -2.23 5.35 12.77
CA ILE A 43 -3.15 4.71 13.73
C ILE A 43 -2.37 3.81 14.68
N MET A 44 -1.50 2.96 14.15
CA MET A 44 -0.68 2.05 14.95
C MET A 44 0.25 2.81 15.91
N GLN A 45 1.02 3.78 15.40
CA GLN A 45 1.94 4.58 16.21
C GLN A 45 1.21 5.36 17.32
N LYS A 46 0.07 5.97 17.00
CA LYS A 46 -0.77 6.64 18.01
C LYS A 46 -1.25 5.69 19.10
N ALA A 47 -1.59 4.46 18.74
CA ALA A 47 -2.03 3.46 19.70
C ALA A 47 -0.87 3.04 20.62
N PHE A 48 0.30 2.75 20.06
CA PHE A 48 1.48 2.31 20.82
C PHE A 48 2.02 3.38 21.78
N TYR A 49 1.88 4.66 21.43
CA TYR A 49 2.26 5.75 22.33
C TYR A 49 1.09 6.29 23.18
N ASN A 50 0.00 5.53 23.33
CA ASN A 50 -1.21 5.92 24.08
C ASN A 50 -1.85 7.25 23.68
N GLN A 51 -1.59 7.75 22.47
CA GLN A 51 -2.21 8.97 21.96
C GLN A 51 -3.69 8.74 21.61
N ILE A 52 -4.06 7.49 21.33
CA ILE A 52 -5.45 7.01 21.20
C ILE A 52 -5.63 5.72 21.99
N THR A 53 -6.87 5.40 22.37
CA THR A 53 -7.16 4.12 23.03
C THR A 53 -7.08 2.96 22.05
N LYS A 54 -6.83 1.73 22.55
CA LYS A 54 -6.78 0.53 21.72
C LYS A 54 -8.08 0.35 20.93
N GLU A 55 -9.23 0.59 21.53
CA GLU A 55 -10.55 0.49 20.87
C GLU A 55 -10.71 1.51 19.72
N LYS A 56 -10.19 2.73 19.90
CA LYS A 56 -10.18 3.74 18.82
C LYS A 56 -9.24 3.34 17.69
N ALA A 57 -8.11 2.71 18.01
CA ALA A 57 -7.18 2.20 17.04
C ALA A 57 -7.81 1.06 16.23
N GLU A 58 -8.41 0.06 16.91
CA GLU A 58 -9.12 -1.05 16.27
C GLU A 58 -10.21 -0.54 15.32
N ALA A 59 -11.07 0.37 15.77
CA ALA A 59 -12.11 0.97 14.93
C ALA A 59 -11.55 1.80 13.76
N GLY A 60 -10.34 2.36 13.91
CA GLY A 60 -9.61 3.05 12.83
C GLY A 60 -9.11 2.07 11.79
N LEU A 61 -8.43 1.00 12.23
CA LEU A 61 -7.92 -0.05 11.36
C LEU A 61 -9.04 -0.75 10.59
N GLU A 62 -10.17 -1.08 11.23
CA GLU A 62 -11.32 -1.72 10.56
C GLU A 62 -11.89 -0.92 9.37
N ARG A 63 -11.67 0.40 9.32
CA ARG A 63 -12.09 1.24 8.19
C ARG A 63 -11.18 1.09 6.98
N ILE A 64 -9.89 0.87 7.20
CA ILE A 64 -8.87 0.86 6.15
C ILE A 64 -8.34 -0.55 5.84
N GLU A 65 -8.51 -1.50 6.75
CA GLU A 65 -8.01 -2.87 6.64
C GLU A 65 -9.14 -3.90 6.55
N THR A 66 -8.80 -5.06 6.02
CA THR A 66 -9.67 -6.23 5.95
C THR A 66 -8.87 -7.51 6.19
N TYR A 67 -9.55 -8.65 6.21
CA TYR A 67 -8.91 -9.95 6.44
C TYR A 67 -7.87 -10.27 5.34
N PRO A 68 -6.72 -10.86 5.69
CA PRO A 68 -6.31 -11.31 7.03
C PRO A 68 -5.71 -10.25 7.95
N ILE A 69 -5.04 -9.23 7.40
CA ILE A 69 -4.16 -8.33 8.19
C ILE A 69 -4.84 -7.68 9.40
N ILE A 70 -6.12 -7.29 9.28
CA ILE A 70 -6.87 -6.68 10.40
C ILE A 70 -6.86 -7.57 11.66
N THR A 71 -6.90 -8.89 11.50
CA THR A 71 -6.90 -9.82 12.64
C THR A 71 -5.55 -9.85 13.32
N GLU A 72 -4.47 -9.79 12.55
CA GLU A 72 -3.10 -9.80 13.03
C GLU A 72 -2.76 -8.47 13.72
N ASP A 73 -3.14 -7.35 13.12
CA ASP A 73 -2.87 -6.02 13.67
C ASP A 73 -3.68 -5.76 14.95
N ILE A 74 -4.95 -6.16 15.02
CA ILE A 74 -5.73 -6.09 16.26
C ILE A 74 -5.09 -6.97 17.35
N LYS A 75 -4.61 -8.16 16.98
CA LYS A 75 -3.91 -9.04 17.94
C LYS A 75 -2.63 -8.37 18.46
N GLN A 76 -1.83 -7.76 17.59
CA GLN A 76 -0.61 -7.03 17.98
C GLN A 76 -0.93 -5.85 18.90
N LEU A 77 -1.93 -5.03 18.55
CA LEU A 77 -2.39 -3.89 19.37
C LEU A 77 -2.74 -4.32 20.80
N ARG A 78 -3.37 -5.49 20.97
CA ARG A 78 -3.75 -6.01 22.28
C ARG A 78 -2.57 -6.56 23.07
N GLN A 79 -1.57 -7.12 22.39
CA GLN A 79 -0.43 -7.81 23.02
C GLN A 79 0.72 -6.89 23.40
N TRP A 80 0.94 -5.79 22.69
CA TRP A 80 2.09 -4.91 22.95
C TRP A 80 1.86 -3.92 24.10
N ASP A 81 2.93 -3.76 24.87
CA ASP A 81 3.13 -2.71 25.86
C ASP A 81 3.87 -1.52 25.22
N ASN A 82 3.68 -0.33 25.77
CA ASN A 82 3.97 0.95 25.11
C ASN A 82 5.46 1.27 24.93
N THR A 83 6.36 0.40 25.38
CA THR A 83 7.81 0.61 25.40
C THR A 83 8.58 -0.15 24.32
N ASP A 84 7.89 -0.97 23.53
CA ASP A 84 8.55 -2.02 22.74
C ASP A 84 8.86 -1.61 21.30
N ILE A 85 8.59 -0.34 20.93
CA ILE A 85 8.64 0.13 19.54
C ILE A 85 9.23 1.54 19.47
N ASP A 86 10.12 1.74 18.49
CA ASP A 86 10.67 3.04 18.12
C ASP A 86 9.67 3.89 17.32
N THR A 87 9.81 5.21 17.40
CA THR A 87 8.84 6.12 16.80
C THR A 87 9.12 6.30 15.32
N VAL A 88 8.10 6.14 14.47
CA VAL A 88 8.19 6.53 13.06
C VAL A 88 8.04 8.06 12.99
N LYS A 89 9.12 8.77 12.69
CA LYS A 89 9.10 10.22 12.45
C LYS A 89 8.54 10.54 11.06
N LYS A 90 8.92 9.74 10.07
CA LYS A 90 8.50 9.91 8.69
C LYS A 90 8.55 8.59 7.93
N MET A 91 7.52 8.37 7.12
CA MET A 91 7.44 7.28 6.16
C MET A 91 7.55 7.88 4.76
N SER A 92 8.56 7.51 4.00
CA SER A 92 8.76 8.00 2.64
C SER A 92 8.62 6.83 1.67
N ILE A 93 7.47 6.76 0.98
CA ILE A 93 7.30 5.80 -0.13
C ILE A 93 8.09 6.30 -1.32
N THR A 94 9.13 5.55 -1.68
CA THR A 94 10.07 5.91 -2.75
C THR A 94 9.71 5.25 -4.07
N HIS A 95 9.05 4.10 -4.02
CA HIS A 95 8.63 3.37 -5.20
C HIS A 95 7.31 2.61 -4.94
N VAL A 96 6.44 2.57 -5.96
CA VAL A 96 5.21 1.78 -5.99
C VAL A 96 5.16 1.10 -7.36
N ASP A 97 5.30 -0.21 -7.38
CA ASP A 97 5.27 -1.01 -8.60
C ASP A 97 4.02 -1.91 -8.62
N PRO A 98 3.06 -1.69 -9.52
CA PRO A 98 1.88 -2.55 -9.64
C PRO A 98 2.27 -3.93 -10.19
N GLU A 99 2.06 -4.99 -9.40
CA GLU A 99 2.37 -6.35 -9.85
C GLU A 99 1.18 -7.00 -10.56
N LYS A 100 -0.01 -6.92 -9.95
CA LYS A 100 -1.23 -7.57 -10.46
C LYS A 100 -2.48 -6.81 -10.02
N ASN A 101 -3.35 -6.54 -11.00
CA ASN A 101 -4.70 -6.04 -10.75
C ASN A 101 -5.71 -7.09 -11.22
N LEU A 102 -6.40 -7.70 -10.26
CA LEU A 102 -7.56 -8.57 -10.47
C LEU A 102 -8.82 -7.80 -10.08
N LEU A 103 -10.00 -8.20 -10.58
CA LEU A 103 -11.27 -7.47 -10.41
C LEU A 103 -11.54 -6.99 -8.95
N GLU A 104 -11.12 -7.80 -7.97
CA GLU A 104 -11.32 -7.53 -6.55
C GLU A 104 -10.02 -7.23 -5.78
N TYR A 105 -8.85 -7.29 -6.43
CA TYR A 105 -7.55 -7.17 -5.77
C TYR A 105 -6.60 -6.28 -6.54
N MET A 106 -5.93 -5.37 -5.84
CA MET A 106 -4.80 -4.61 -6.37
C MET A 106 -3.55 -4.99 -5.59
N THR A 107 -2.50 -5.39 -6.30
CA THR A 107 -1.26 -5.89 -5.70
C THR A 107 -0.09 -5.03 -6.16
N TYR A 108 0.70 -4.59 -5.19
CA TYR A 108 1.84 -3.71 -5.39
C TYR A 108 3.05 -4.24 -4.65
N ARG A 109 4.23 -3.96 -5.21
CA ARG A 109 5.48 -3.90 -4.46
C ARG A 109 5.75 -2.45 -4.10
N VAL A 110 6.04 -2.18 -2.84
CA VAL A 110 6.24 -0.81 -2.32
C VAL A 110 7.56 -0.74 -1.59
N ASP A 111 8.41 0.23 -1.98
CA ASP A 111 9.68 0.48 -1.30
C ASP A 111 9.54 1.72 -0.39
N ILE A 112 9.88 1.55 0.89
CA ILE A 112 9.68 2.55 1.92
C ILE A 112 11.00 2.83 2.63
N ILE A 113 11.29 4.12 2.82
CA ILE A 113 12.31 4.60 3.75
C ILE A 113 11.60 5.10 5.01
N TRP A 114 11.93 4.49 6.13
CA TRP A 114 11.45 4.82 7.46
C TRP A 114 12.49 5.67 8.18
N GLU A 115 12.11 6.87 8.59
CA GLU A 115 12.90 7.69 9.50
C GLU A 115 12.39 7.41 10.93
N MET A 116 13.23 6.79 11.75
CA MET A 116 12.90 6.28 13.07
C MET A 116 13.57 7.10 14.16
N SER A 117 12.94 7.20 15.33
CA SER A 117 13.52 7.75 16.56
C SER A 117 13.63 6.64 17.60
N GLY A 118 14.85 6.18 17.84
CA GLY A 118 15.16 5.21 18.88
C GLY A 118 15.58 5.89 20.18
N LEU A 119 15.90 5.07 21.20
CA LEU A 119 16.28 5.56 22.53
C LEU A 119 17.56 6.42 22.55
N SER A 120 18.51 6.15 21.66
CA SER A 120 19.82 6.82 21.63
C SER A 120 19.96 7.80 20.47
N GLU A 121 19.42 7.47 19.31
CA GLU A 121 19.57 8.27 18.09
C GLU A 121 18.44 8.00 17.10
N ASP A 122 18.28 8.94 16.18
CA ASP A 122 17.45 8.76 14.99
C ASP A 122 18.21 7.91 13.97
N TYR A 123 17.49 7.03 13.27
CA TYR A 123 18.08 6.17 12.24
C TYR A 123 17.12 5.97 11.08
N PHE A 124 17.64 5.45 9.96
CA PHE A 124 16.85 5.15 8.77
C PHE A 124 16.77 3.64 8.58
N MET A 125 15.60 3.14 8.17
CA MET A 125 15.43 1.78 7.69
C MET A 125 14.83 1.81 6.29
N GLU A 126 15.33 0.95 5.41
CA GLU A 126 14.75 0.74 4.09
C GLU A 126 14.07 -0.63 4.07
N GLY A 127 12.90 -0.72 3.45
CA GLY A 127 12.18 -1.98 3.30
C GLY A 127 11.37 -2.04 2.01
N SER A 128 11.39 -3.21 1.37
CA SER A 128 10.47 -3.56 0.28
C SER A 128 9.32 -4.37 0.85
N TYR A 129 8.10 -4.05 0.43
CA TYR A 129 6.88 -4.64 0.97
C TYR A 129 5.96 -5.13 -0.15
N HIS A 130 5.36 -6.30 0.07
CA HIS A 130 4.24 -6.80 -0.71
C HIS A 130 2.94 -6.26 -0.11
N VAL A 131 2.20 -5.50 -0.92
CA VAL A 131 1.01 -4.76 -0.49
C VAL A 131 -0.19 -5.20 -1.32
N VAL A 132 -1.25 -5.64 -0.66
CA VAL A 132 -2.47 -6.08 -1.35
C VAL A 132 -3.68 -5.36 -0.80
N PHE A 133 -4.42 -4.69 -1.69
CA PHE A 133 -5.74 -4.15 -1.40
C PHE A 133 -6.81 -5.09 -1.94
N LYS A 134 -7.84 -5.32 -1.13
CA LYS A 134 -9.02 -6.13 -1.46
C LYS A 134 -10.27 -5.24 -1.49
N LYS A 135 -11.10 -5.43 -2.50
CA LYS A 135 -12.39 -4.74 -2.64
C LYS A 135 -13.41 -5.34 -1.68
N VAL A 136 -13.96 -4.54 -0.78
CA VAL A 136 -15.01 -4.89 0.18
C VAL A 136 -16.09 -3.82 0.14
N ASN A 137 -17.34 -4.19 -0.15
CA ASN A 137 -18.47 -3.24 -0.27
C ASN A 137 -18.16 -2.06 -1.21
N ASN A 138 -17.50 -2.35 -2.35
CA ASN A 138 -17.08 -1.38 -3.35
C ASN A 138 -15.98 -0.39 -2.90
N GLN A 139 -15.33 -0.63 -1.77
CA GLN A 139 -14.17 0.13 -1.28
C GLN A 139 -12.93 -0.77 -1.21
N TYR A 140 -11.77 -0.27 -1.63
CA TYR A 140 -10.52 -1.00 -1.42
C TYR A 140 -10.05 -0.86 0.03
N LYS A 141 -9.70 -1.99 0.65
CA LYS A 141 -9.15 -2.09 2.00
C LYS A 141 -7.85 -2.88 1.96
N LEU A 142 -6.89 -2.51 2.81
CA LEU A 142 -5.62 -3.20 2.93
C LEU A 142 -5.84 -4.61 3.49
N SER A 143 -5.34 -5.62 2.80
CA SER A 143 -5.43 -7.03 3.19
C SER A 143 -4.08 -7.66 3.48
N CYS A 144 -2.99 -7.05 3.00
CA CYS A 144 -1.62 -7.54 3.18
C CYS A 144 -0.63 -6.37 3.16
N PHE A 145 0.33 -6.39 4.09
CA PHE A 145 1.46 -5.47 4.16
C PHE A 145 2.66 -6.19 4.80
N ASN A 146 3.36 -6.99 3.99
CA ASN A 146 4.42 -7.87 4.47
C ASN A 146 5.77 -7.49 3.86
N PRO A 147 6.88 -7.56 4.61
CA PRO A 147 8.21 -7.41 4.03
C PRO A 147 8.49 -8.51 3.00
N ILE A 148 9.24 -8.16 1.95
CA ILE A 148 9.74 -9.07 0.91
C ILE A 148 11.09 -9.65 1.31
#